data_AF-A0A368GWX3-F1
#
_entry.id   AF-A0A368GWX3-F1
#
_cell.length_a   1.000
_cell.length_b   1.000
_cell.length_c   1.000
_cell.angle_alpha   90.00
_cell.angle_beta   90.00
_cell.angle_gamma   90.00
#
_symmetry.space_group_name_H-M   'P 1'
#
loop_
_entity.id
_entity.type
_entity.pdbx_description
1 polymer ?
#
loop_
_entity_poly.entity_id
_entity_poly.type
_entity_poly.pdbx_seq_one_letter_code
_entity_poly.pdbx_strand_id
1 'polypeptide(L)'
;MVDHEVALPYWDPTLDYELSDPTYSVLWSAELMGEQDYDGFVRESPFESWTTHGSGIKRNVGDKGYLMKETDITTITDRTNEYEHIFAHTVASLDCPNPGYWSAIEYIGADPQLFVGGDMEDFLTASNDPLFWSLHAMVDLIWEQWRELYQRIPDRETQYPANDTKCSGPAHFRDSPMVPFNNIKIIDGLSNNYTHNLYNYDMRPMCNGSDSCGSKYVLFSPLFKHCTFTANVKQDIVLPKLELVVHAPIIAVTNVIKENARTTFASISRCQMIDGNRRKKRTLATLEESFNSKLPPKNIYISTL
;
A
#
# COMPACT_ATOMS: atom_id res chain seq x y z
N MET A 1 -16.86 -15.37 7.75
CA MET A 1 -15.67 -16.21 7.97
C MET A 1 -14.60 -15.54 7.12
N VAL A 2 -13.47 -15.16 7.71
CA VAL A 2 -12.36 -14.53 6.98
C VAL A 2 -11.53 -15.67 6.42
N ASP A 3 -11.22 -15.61 5.13
CA ASP A 3 -10.32 -16.57 4.51
C ASP A 3 -8.87 -16.20 4.88
N HIS A 4 -8.14 -17.16 5.43
CA HIS A 4 -6.80 -16.99 5.98
C HIS A 4 -5.71 -17.20 4.92
N GLU A 5 -6.09 -17.59 3.70
CA GLU A 5 -5.21 -17.66 2.53
C GLU A 5 -5.21 -16.34 1.75
N VAL A 6 -6.04 -15.37 2.16
CA VAL A 6 -6.15 -14.07 1.50
C VAL A 6 -5.16 -13.09 2.11
N ALA A 7 -4.25 -12.62 1.26
CA ALA A 7 -3.38 -11.51 1.56
C ALA A 7 -3.74 -10.28 0.71
N LEU A 8 -3.42 -9.11 1.25
CA LEU A 8 -3.43 -7.87 0.50
C LEU A 8 -2.17 -7.86 -0.38
N PRO A 9 -2.24 -7.68 -1.70
CA PRO A 9 -1.05 -7.48 -2.52
C PRO A 9 -0.49 -6.06 -2.32
N TYR A 10 0.80 -5.86 -2.58
CA TYR A 10 1.40 -4.53 -2.67
C TYR A 10 1.50 -4.06 -4.12
N TRP A 11 1.30 -2.76 -4.34
CA TRP A 11 1.59 -2.12 -5.63
C TRP A 11 2.95 -1.45 -5.53
N ASP A 12 3.89 -1.88 -6.37
CA ASP A 12 5.24 -1.31 -6.47
C ASP A 12 5.27 -0.25 -7.60
N PRO A 13 5.16 1.06 -7.27
CA PRO A 13 5.02 2.09 -8.30
C PRO A 13 6.29 2.31 -9.11
N THR A 14 7.45 1.79 -8.66
CA THR A 14 8.69 1.89 -9.43
C THR A 14 8.60 1.12 -10.74
N LEU A 15 7.78 0.08 -10.82
CA LEU A 15 7.60 -0.70 -12.04
C LEU A 15 6.92 0.10 -13.15
N ASP A 16 5.95 0.94 -12.76
CA ASP A 16 5.22 1.83 -13.64
C ASP A 16 6.03 3.09 -13.99
N TYR A 17 6.84 3.60 -13.04
CA TYR A 17 7.69 4.77 -13.25
C TYR A 17 8.65 4.62 -14.44
N GLU A 18 9.12 3.40 -14.71
CA GLU A 18 10.04 3.11 -15.82
C GLU A 18 9.39 3.19 -17.22
N LEU A 19 8.06 3.31 -17.29
CA LEU A 19 7.37 3.58 -18.56
C LEU A 19 7.71 4.98 -19.07
N SER A 20 7.73 5.15 -20.40
CA SER A 20 7.92 6.48 -21.01
C SER A 20 6.84 7.47 -20.59
N ASP A 21 5.63 6.95 -20.31
CA ASP A 21 4.53 7.69 -19.72
C ASP A 21 3.75 6.70 -18.82
N PRO A 22 3.89 6.83 -17.48
CA PRO A 22 3.26 5.92 -16.53
C PRO A 22 1.71 5.97 -16.51
N THR A 23 1.10 6.99 -17.13
CA THR A 23 -0.36 7.04 -17.29
C THR A 23 -0.88 5.96 -18.24
N TYR A 24 0.00 5.40 -19.09
CA TYR A 24 -0.31 4.26 -19.95
C TYR A 24 -0.07 2.90 -19.30
N SER A 25 0.20 2.79 -18.00
CA SER A 25 0.39 1.46 -17.39
C SER A 25 -0.84 0.55 -17.57
N VAL A 26 -0.60 -0.75 -17.80
CA VAL A 26 -1.64 -1.79 -17.79
C VAL A 26 -2.39 -1.86 -16.46
N LEU A 27 -1.80 -1.36 -15.37
CA LEU A 27 -2.44 -1.20 -14.07
C LEU A 27 -3.80 -0.50 -14.18
N TRP A 28 -3.89 0.53 -15.04
CA TRP A 28 -5.10 1.33 -15.25
C TRP A 28 -6.10 0.68 -16.22
N SER A 29 -5.88 -0.56 -16.63
CA SER A 29 -6.82 -1.26 -17.51
C SER A 29 -8.07 -1.74 -16.78
N ALA A 30 -9.15 -1.92 -17.53
CA ALA A 30 -10.40 -2.51 -17.05
C ALA A 30 -10.26 -3.91 -16.42
N GLU A 31 -9.19 -4.65 -16.73
CA GLU A 31 -8.92 -5.97 -16.12
C GLU A 31 -8.30 -5.85 -14.72
N LEU A 32 -7.54 -4.78 -14.46
CA LEU A 32 -6.79 -4.58 -13.22
C LEU A 32 -7.45 -3.53 -12.32
N MET A 33 -6.87 -2.33 -12.17
CA MET A 33 -7.38 -1.32 -11.24
C MET A 33 -8.48 -0.45 -11.84
N GLY A 34 -8.74 -0.57 -13.13
CA GLY A 34 -9.83 0.08 -13.83
C GLY A 34 -9.43 1.35 -14.57
N GLU A 35 -10.15 1.58 -15.67
CA GLU A 35 -9.91 2.67 -16.61
C GLU A 35 -10.76 3.90 -16.23
N GLN A 36 -10.10 5.05 -16.12
CA GLN A 36 -10.79 6.33 -15.92
C GLN A 36 -11.32 6.86 -17.26
N ASP A 37 -12.50 7.45 -17.23
CA ASP A 37 -13.07 8.17 -18.37
C ASP A 37 -12.64 9.65 -18.37
N TYR A 38 -13.10 10.42 -19.36
CA TYR A 38 -12.74 11.83 -19.55
C TYR A 38 -13.11 12.74 -18.36
N ASP A 39 -14.07 12.34 -17.52
CA ASP A 39 -14.52 13.06 -16.32
C ASP A 39 -13.91 12.50 -15.01
N GLY A 40 -12.91 11.62 -15.14
CA GLY A 40 -12.13 11.03 -14.06
C GLY A 40 -12.79 9.83 -13.38
N PHE A 41 -14.05 9.51 -13.68
CA PHE A 41 -14.71 8.36 -13.08
C PHE A 41 -14.15 7.04 -13.62
N VAL A 42 -13.86 6.11 -12.72
CA VAL A 42 -13.43 4.75 -13.05
C VAL A 42 -14.67 3.88 -13.24
N ARG A 43 -15.04 3.65 -14.51
CA ARG A 43 -16.30 2.94 -14.86
C ARG A 43 -16.06 1.47 -15.17
N GLU A 44 -15.02 1.16 -15.93
CA GLU A 44 -14.68 -0.23 -16.28
C GLU A 44 -13.61 -0.72 -15.31
N SER A 45 -14.01 -1.54 -14.32
CA SER A 45 -13.11 -2.02 -13.27
C SER A 45 -13.70 -3.24 -12.54
N PRO A 46 -12.88 -4.15 -12.00
CA PRO A 46 -13.33 -5.11 -10.99
C PRO A 46 -13.98 -4.45 -9.76
N PHE A 47 -13.73 -3.16 -9.56
CA PHE A 47 -14.21 -2.36 -8.43
C PHE A 47 -15.34 -1.39 -8.81
N GLU A 48 -16.01 -1.57 -9.95
CA GLU A 48 -17.10 -0.68 -10.43
C GLU A 48 -18.24 -0.41 -9.42
N SER A 49 -18.42 -1.30 -8.44
CA SER A 49 -19.43 -1.17 -7.37
C SER A 49 -18.99 -0.31 -6.19
N TRP A 50 -17.72 0.09 -6.14
CA TRP A 50 -17.19 0.93 -5.07
C TRP A 50 -17.57 2.38 -5.31
N THR A 51 -17.84 3.08 -4.22
CA THR A 51 -18.34 4.44 -4.29
C THR A 51 -17.69 5.36 -3.26
N THR A 52 -17.37 6.57 -3.68
CA THR A 52 -17.05 7.70 -2.81
C THR A 52 -18.27 8.60 -2.73
N HIS A 53 -18.81 8.78 -1.52
CA HIS A 53 -20.01 9.60 -1.27
C HIS A 53 -21.22 9.25 -2.17
N GLY A 54 -21.40 7.98 -2.51
CA GLY A 54 -22.52 7.49 -3.33
C GLY A 54 -22.33 7.65 -4.85
N SER A 55 -21.19 8.17 -5.30
CA SER A 55 -20.77 8.16 -6.71
C SER A 55 -19.63 7.17 -6.93
N GLY A 56 -19.38 6.73 -8.16
CA GLY A 56 -18.22 5.88 -8.46
C GLY A 56 -16.89 6.55 -8.09
N ILE A 57 -15.83 5.75 -7.96
CA ILE A 57 -14.49 6.24 -7.63
C ILE A 57 -13.98 7.17 -8.74
N LYS A 58 -13.32 8.26 -8.36
CA LYS A 58 -12.62 9.16 -9.29
C LYS A 58 -11.11 9.06 -9.17
N ARG A 59 -10.43 9.19 -10.32
CA ARG A 59 -8.99 9.34 -10.45
C ARG A 59 -8.68 10.48 -11.43
N ASN A 60 -7.48 11.03 -11.31
CA ASN A 60 -6.91 12.00 -12.26
C ASN A 60 -5.45 11.60 -12.50
N VAL A 61 -5.25 10.39 -13.04
CA VAL A 61 -3.93 9.76 -13.13
C VAL A 61 -2.94 10.65 -13.86
N GLY A 62 -1.83 10.99 -13.19
CA GLY A 62 -0.72 11.78 -13.75
C GLY A 62 -0.93 13.29 -13.78
N ASP A 63 -2.05 13.83 -13.26
CA ASP A 63 -2.28 15.27 -13.19
C ASP A 63 -1.35 15.97 -12.17
N LYS A 64 -1.00 15.26 -11.08
CA LYS A 64 -0.14 15.72 -9.99
C LYS A 64 0.77 14.59 -9.51
N GLY A 65 1.69 14.91 -8.60
CA GLY A 65 2.55 13.91 -7.97
C GLY A 65 3.46 13.18 -8.96
N TYR A 66 4.14 12.14 -8.46
CA TYR A 66 5.03 11.29 -9.23
C TYR A 66 4.99 9.88 -8.68
N LEU A 67 5.29 8.87 -9.50
CA LEU A 67 5.49 7.52 -8.97
C LEU A 67 6.85 7.39 -8.28
N MET A 68 6.93 6.50 -7.29
CA MET A 68 8.19 6.14 -6.62
C MET A 68 9.22 5.70 -7.65
N LYS A 69 10.47 6.03 -7.40
CA LYS A 69 11.63 5.58 -8.19
C LYS A 69 12.43 4.57 -7.38
N GLU A 70 13.19 3.73 -8.07
CA GLU A 70 14.16 2.84 -7.39
C GLU A 70 15.19 3.64 -6.58
N THR A 71 15.51 4.87 -7.01
CA THR A 71 16.39 5.79 -6.27
C THR A 71 15.81 6.25 -4.93
N ASP A 72 14.48 6.28 -4.80
CA ASP A 72 13.81 6.69 -3.56
C ASP A 72 13.87 5.57 -2.53
N ILE A 73 13.67 4.32 -2.98
CA ILE A 73 13.80 3.13 -2.14
C ILE A 73 15.26 2.96 -1.70
N THR A 74 16.21 3.01 -2.64
CA THR A 74 17.65 2.89 -2.30
C THR A 74 18.14 4.04 -1.42
N THR A 75 17.54 5.22 -1.51
CA THR A 75 17.81 6.31 -0.56
C THR A 75 17.42 5.93 0.87
N ILE A 76 16.27 5.28 1.06
CA ILE A 76 15.83 4.81 2.37
C ILE A 76 16.74 3.68 2.85
N THR A 77 17.02 2.68 2.01
CA THR A 77 17.76 1.48 2.41
C THR A 77 19.27 1.65 2.52
N ASP A 78 19.86 2.68 1.88
CA ASP A 78 21.32 2.85 1.84
C ASP A 78 21.79 4.12 2.54
N ARG A 79 20.95 5.16 2.64
CA ARG A 79 21.36 6.51 3.10
C ARG A 79 20.59 7.02 4.32
N THR A 80 19.50 6.39 4.70
CA THR A 80 18.68 6.82 5.83
C THR A 80 18.85 5.84 6.96
N ASN A 81 19.80 6.05 7.86
CA ASN A 81 20.16 5.07 8.90
C ASN A 81 19.69 5.46 10.32
N GLU A 82 19.03 6.59 10.47
CA GLU A 82 18.51 7.12 11.74
C GLU A 82 16.98 7.08 11.71
N TYR A 83 16.35 6.55 12.78
CA TYR A 83 14.89 6.43 12.83
C TYR A 83 14.21 7.81 12.84
N GLU A 84 14.89 8.83 13.38
CA GLU A 84 14.42 10.22 13.38
C GLU A 84 14.24 10.79 11.97
N HIS A 85 15.00 10.29 10.97
CA HIS A 85 14.84 10.70 9.57
C HIS A 85 13.66 9.99 8.91
N ILE A 86 13.44 8.71 9.22
CA ILE A 86 12.29 7.94 8.71
C ILE A 86 10.98 8.50 9.25
N PHE A 87 10.93 8.79 10.55
CA PHE A 87 9.77 9.38 11.24
C PHE A 87 9.79 10.91 11.27
N ALA A 88 10.51 11.55 10.34
CA ALA A 88 10.63 12.99 10.37
C ALA A 88 9.27 13.69 10.18
N HIS A 89 9.10 14.84 10.83
CA HIS A 89 7.83 15.54 10.88
C HIS A 89 7.58 16.37 9.62
N THR A 90 6.84 15.80 8.67
CA THR A 90 6.59 16.37 7.32
C THR A 90 5.80 17.68 7.32
N VAL A 91 5.00 17.92 8.36
CA VAL A 91 4.19 19.14 8.57
C VAL A 91 4.54 19.80 9.91
N ALA A 92 5.83 19.87 10.21
CA ALA A 92 6.33 20.52 11.43
C ALA A 92 6.15 22.05 11.40
N SER A 93 5.98 22.65 12.58
CA SER A 93 6.13 24.11 12.72
C SER A 93 7.60 24.52 12.60
N LEU A 94 7.84 25.81 12.32
CA LEU A 94 9.19 26.37 12.23
C LEU A 94 10.02 26.21 13.51
N ASP A 95 9.36 26.03 14.67
CA ASP A 95 10.02 25.89 15.97
C ASP A 95 10.32 24.42 16.34
N CYS A 96 10.01 23.46 15.46
CA CYS A 96 10.33 22.06 15.68
C CYS A 96 11.86 21.86 15.68
N PRO A 97 12.45 21.23 16.70
CA PRO A 97 13.89 20.99 16.75
C PRO A 97 14.41 20.06 15.64
N ASN A 98 13.55 19.18 15.12
CA ASN A 98 13.86 18.25 14.04
C ASN A 98 12.72 18.25 13.00
N PRO A 99 12.64 19.30 12.15
CA PRO A 99 11.61 19.39 11.12
C PRO A 99 11.90 18.39 9.99
N GLY A 100 10.88 18.10 9.18
CA GLY A 100 10.88 17.11 8.10
C GLY A 100 12.21 16.90 7.38
N TYR A 101 12.52 15.64 7.12
CA TYR A 101 13.74 15.20 6.46
C TYR A 101 13.42 14.70 5.05
N TRP A 102 14.28 14.96 4.08
CA TRP A 102 14.01 14.67 2.66
C TRP A 102 13.79 13.18 2.36
N SER A 103 14.23 12.28 3.24
CA SER A 103 13.98 10.83 3.16
C SER A 103 12.93 10.32 4.15
N ALA A 104 12.06 11.19 4.67
CA ALA A 104 10.90 10.77 5.44
C ALA A 104 10.04 9.82 4.60
N ILE A 105 9.68 8.67 5.16
CA ILE A 105 8.96 7.63 4.41
C ILE A 105 7.55 8.09 4.00
N GLU A 106 6.99 9.06 4.71
CA GLU A 106 5.70 9.67 4.36
C GLU A 106 5.74 10.36 2.99
N TYR A 107 6.86 11.00 2.61
CA TYR A 107 6.97 11.66 1.31
C TYR A 107 6.92 10.67 0.15
N ILE A 108 7.63 9.55 0.26
CA ILE A 108 7.64 8.55 -0.82
C ILE A 108 6.27 7.90 -1.04
N GLY A 109 5.46 7.79 0.02
CA GLY A 109 4.09 7.28 -0.08
C GLY A 109 3.09 8.31 -0.59
N ALA A 110 3.31 9.60 -0.30
CA ALA A 110 2.42 10.68 -0.69
C ALA A 110 2.45 10.94 -2.20
N ASP A 111 3.61 10.90 -2.85
CA ASP A 111 3.73 11.24 -4.27
C ASP A 111 2.92 10.30 -5.20
N PRO A 112 2.96 8.95 -5.05
CA PRO A 112 2.11 8.07 -5.84
C PRO A 112 0.62 8.22 -5.53
N GLN A 113 0.27 8.55 -4.29
CA GLN A 113 -1.11 8.86 -3.91
C GLN A 113 -1.62 10.09 -4.69
N LEU A 114 -0.81 11.15 -4.78
CA LEU A 114 -1.09 12.31 -5.62
C LEU A 114 -1.12 11.97 -7.11
N PHE A 115 -0.27 11.04 -7.56
CA PHE A 115 -0.25 10.56 -8.95
C PHE A 115 -1.54 9.87 -9.37
N VAL A 116 -2.13 9.04 -8.50
CA VAL A 116 -3.46 8.45 -8.77
C VAL A 116 -4.53 9.55 -8.86
N GLY A 117 -4.44 10.55 -7.99
CA GLY A 117 -5.31 11.71 -8.01
C GLY A 117 -6.76 11.37 -7.63
N GLY A 118 -7.67 12.33 -7.86
CA GLY A 118 -9.10 12.14 -7.60
C GLY A 118 -9.38 11.83 -6.14
N ASP A 119 -10.12 10.75 -5.87
CA ASP A 119 -10.45 10.34 -4.50
C ASP A 119 -9.20 9.93 -3.71
N MET A 120 -8.18 9.37 -4.38
CA MET A 120 -6.92 8.95 -3.76
C MET A 120 -6.09 10.14 -3.25
N GLU A 121 -6.21 11.32 -3.86
CA GLU A 121 -5.50 12.54 -3.44
C GLU A 121 -5.98 13.09 -2.08
N ASP A 122 -7.27 12.95 -1.75
CA ASP A 122 -7.86 13.56 -0.55
C ASP A 122 -7.84 12.60 0.65
N PHE A 123 -7.27 13.07 1.78
CA PHE A 123 -7.14 12.31 3.02
C PHE A 123 -8.45 11.71 3.56
N LEU A 124 -9.62 12.30 3.27
CA LEU A 124 -10.92 11.79 3.70
C LEU A 124 -11.47 10.69 2.80
N THR A 125 -11.03 10.64 1.55
CA THR A 125 -11.57 9.73 0.54
C THR A 125 -10.55 8.73 0.02
N ALA A 126 -9.26 8.89 0.33
CA ALA A 126 -8.20 8.12 -0.29
C ALA A 126 -8.40 6.60 -0.17
N SER A 127 -8.78 6.16 1.03
CA SER A 127 -9.07 4.75 1.32
C SER A 127 -10.28 4.16 0.59
N ASN A 128 -11.10 4.98 -0.07
CA ASN A 128 -12.20 4.53 -0.93
C ASN A 128 -11.69 4.07 -2.31
N ASP A 129 -10.47 4.44 -2.72
CA ASP A 129 -9.81 3.81 -3.88
C ASP A 129 -9.14 2.51 -3.41
N PRO A 130 -9.45 1.35 -4.00
CA PRO A 130 -8.83 0.07 -3.61
C PRO A 130 -7.30 0.07 -3.73
N LEU A 131 -6.73 0.89 -4.63
CA LEU A 131 -5.28 0.97 -4.82
C LEU A 131 -4.55 1.56 -3.61
N PHE A 132 -5.24 2.33 -2.76
CA PHE A 132 -4.72 2.89 -1.51
C PHE A 132 -4.10 1.81 -0.61
N TRP A 133 -4.80 0.69 -0.45
CA TRP A 133 -4.35 -0.38 0.42
C TRP A 133 -3.09 -1.06 -0.12
N SER A 134 -3.03 -1.30 -1.44
CA SER A 134 -1.85 -1.89 -2.08
C SER A 134 -0.65 -0.95 -2.06
N LEU A 135 -0.86 0.37 -2.20
CA LEU A 135 0.20 1.36 -2.06
C LEU A 135 0.75 1.38 -0.63
N HIS A 136 -0.11 1.41 0.39
CA HIS A 136 0.35 1.41 1.77
C HIS A 136 0.98 0.08 2.19
N ALA A 137 0.60 -1.04 1.57
CA ALA A 137 1.32 -2.30 1.74
C ALA A 137 2.76 -2.23 1.20
N MET A 138 3.01 -1.47 0.11
CA MET A 138 4.37 -1.22 -0.39
C MET A 138 5.16 -0.29 0.55
N VAL A 139 4.53 0.75 1.08
CA VAL A 139 5.17 1.63 2.08
C VAL A 139 5.57 0.85 3.33
N ASP A 140 4.70 -0.05 3.82
CA ASP A 140 5.00 -0.91 4.96
C ASP A 140 6.10 -1.95 4.64
N LEU A 141 6.15 -2.47 3.41
CA LEU A 141 7.27 -3.32 2.96
C LEU A 141 8.61 -2.57 3.04
N ILE A 142 8.68 -1.34 2.54
CA ILE A 142 9.89 -0.50 2.60
C ILE A 142 10.27 -0.22 4.06
N TRP A 143 9.27 0.07 4.90
CA TRP A 143 9.45 0.27 6.33
C TRP A 143 10.05 -0.97 7.01
N GLU A 144 9.49 -2.16 6.78
CA GLU A 144 10.02 -3.39 7.39
C GLU A 144 11.42 -3.74 6.89
N GLN A 145 11.72 -3.54 5.59
CA GLN A 145 13.08 -3.68 5.06
C GLN A 145 14.07 -2.74 5.77
N TRP A 146 13.66 -1.49 6.00
CA TRP A 146 14.47 -0.52 6.73
C TRP A 146 14.73 -0.95 8.18
N ARG A 147 13.70 -1.44 8.89
CA ARG A 147 13.85 -1.98 10.26
C ARG A 147 14.80 -3.17 10.32
N GLU A 148 14.82 -4.00 9.29
CA GLU A 148 15.73 -5.12 9.17
C GLU A 148 17.19 -4.70 9.02
N LEU A 149 17.44 -3.63 8.26
CA LEU A 149 18.78 -3.11 8.01
C LEU A 149 19.34 -2.32 9.19
N TYR A 150 18.52 -1.50 9.85
CA TYR A 150 19.02 -0.43 10.72
C TYR A 150 18.64 -0.54 12.20
N GLN A 151 17.61 -1.32 12.55
CA GLN A 151 17.18 -1.46 13.93
C GLN A 151 17.51 -2.83 14.50
N ARG A 152 18.13 -2.84 15.69
CA ARG A 152 18.22 -4.08 16.48
C ARG A 152 16.82 -4.46 16.95
N ILE A 153 16.54 -5.75 17.06
CA ILE A 153 15.25 -6.30 17.51
C ILE A 153 14.61 -5.55 18.71
N PRO A 154 15.34 -5.26 19.82
CA PRO A 154 14.75 -4.53 20.96
C PRO A 154 14.48 -3.04 20.68
N ASP A 155 15.19 -2.43 19.74
CA ASP A 155 15.03 -1.01 19.42
C ASP A 155 13.78 -0.77 18.56
N ARG A 156 13.39 -1.77 17.75
CA ARG A 156 12.29 -1.65 16.79
C ARG A 156 10.94 -1.24 17.39
N GLU A 157 10.63 -1.71 18.60
CA GLU A 157 9.37 -1.40 19.28
C GLU A 157 9.46 -0.17 20.19
N THR A 158 10.63 0.47 20.28
CA THR A 158 10.88 1.56 21.24
C THR A 158 11.37 2.85 20.62
N GLN A 159 12.01 2.80 19.45
CA GLN A 159 12.45 3.98 18.71
C GLN A 159 11.27 4.68 18.05
N TYR A 160 10.88 5.82 18.62
CA TYR A 160 9.81 6.68 18.12
C TYR A 160 10.12 8.13 18.50
N PRO A 161 9.78 9.14 17.69
CA PRO A 161 10.03 10.54 18.02
C PRO A 161 9.46 10.95 19.37
N ALA A 162 10.13 11.89 20.04
CA ALA A 162 9.63 12.47 21.27
C ALA A 162 8.34 13.26 21.04
N ASN A 163 7.46 13.28 22.04
CA ASN A 163 6.23 14.07 21.99
C ASN A 163 6.59 15.57 22.03
N ASP A 164 6.44 16.26 20.91
CA ASP A 164 6.60 17.71 20.81
C ASP A 164 5.47 18.31 19.96
N THR A 165 4.64 19.14 20.57
CA THR A 165 3.51 19.81 19.89
C THR A 165 3.95 20.81 18.83
N LYS A 166 5.23 21.20 18.81
CA LYS A 166 5.80 22.02 17.74
C LYS A 166 6.09 21.19 16.49
N CYS A 167 6.29 19.88 16.64
CA CYS A 167 6.66 18.98 15.56
C CYS A 167 5.45 18.22 15.00
N SER A 168 4.54 17.75 15.86
CA SER A 168 3.32 17.07 15.44
C SER A 168 2.17 17.28 16.43
N GLY A 169 0.94 17.08 15.95
CA GLY A 169 -0.24 17.12 16.82
C GLY A 169 -0.25 15.96 17.83
N PRO A 170 -0.87 16.11 19.01
CA PRO A 170 -0.91 15.05 20.03
C PRO A 170 -1.46 13.71 19.58
N ALA A 171 -2.24 13.66 18.50
CA ALA A 171 -2.72 12.42 17.90
C ALA A 171 -1.58 11.50 17.40
N HIS A 172 -0.41 12.05 17.09
CA HIS A 172 0.77 11.30 16.64
C HIS A 172 1.71 10.93 17.79
N PHE A 173 1.39 11.28 19.04
CA PHE A 173 2.25 10.94 20.17
C PHE A 173 2.23 9.45 20.46
N ARG A 174 3.36 8.91 20.90
CA ARG A 174 3.58 7.45 21.02
C ARG A 174 2.47 6.73 21.82
N ASP A 175 2.00 7.37 22.88
CA ASP A 175 1.03 6.80 23.84
C ASP A 175 -0.42 7.16 23.50
N SER A 176 -0.65 7.94 22.44
CA SER A 176 -1.98 8.29 21.98
C SER A 176 -2.67 7.07 21.35
N PRO A 177 -4.00 6.96 21.45
CA PRO A 177 -4.75 5.91 20.79
C PRO A 177 -4.68 6.10 19.26
N MET A 178 -4.54 4.99 18.53
CA MET A 178 -4.66 4.98 17.07
C MET A 178 -6.14 4.98 16.69
N VAL A 179 -6.76 6.15 16.64
CA VAL A 179 -8.21 6.30 16.38
C VAL A 179 -8.58 5.72 15.00
N PRO A 180 -9.67 4.91 14.88
CA PRO A 180 -10.67 4.57 15.90
C PRO A 180 -10.36 3.32 16.74
N PHE A 181 -9.20 2.69 16.57
CA PHE A 181 -8.72 1.52 17.32
C PHE A 181 -8.23 1.90 18.72
N ASN A 182 -9.15 2.37 19.58
CA ASN A 182 -8.82 2.95 20.90
C ASN A 182 -8.13 1.98 21.89
N ASN A 183 -8.07 0.69 21.59
CA ASN A 183 -7.35 -0.32 22.36
C ASN A 183 -5.89 -0.51 21.90
N ILE A 184 -5.45 0.22 20.88
CA ILE A 184 -4.10 0.17 20.31
C ILE A 184 -3.54 1.59 20.34
N LYS A 185 -2.33 1.74 20.86
CA LYS A 185 -1.59 3.01 20.83
C LYS A 185 -0.79 3.13 19.54
N ILE A 186 -0.36 4.34 19.21
CA ILE A 186 0.55 4.58 18.07
C ILE A 186 1.83 3.72 18.19
N ILE A 187 2.45 3.65 19.37
CA ILE A 187 3.67 2.87 19.58
C ILE A 187 3.45 1.36 19.39
N ASP A 188 2.23 0.85 19.62
CA ASP A 188 1.93 -0.57 19.43
C ASP A 188 1.95 -0.97 17.95
N GLY A 189 1.86 0.00 17.02
CA GLY A 189 2.06 -0.19 15.59
C GLY A 189 3.48 -0.67 15.23
N LEU A 190 4.46 -0.45 16.11
CA LEU A 190 5.83 -0.89 15.89
C LEU A 190 6.08 -2.35 16.30
N SER A 191 5.08 -3.09 16.77
CA SER A 191 5.34 -4.42 17.33
C SER A 191 5.93 -5.38 16.29
N ASN A 192 7.00 -6.09 16.66
CA ASN A 192 7.54 -7.20 15.87
C ASN A 192 6.54 -8.37 15.77
N ASN A 193 5.50 -8.40 16.61
CA ASN A 193 4.50 -9.47 16.56
C ASN A 193 3.72 -9.51 15.24
N TYR A 194 3.61 -8.38 14.52
CA TYR A 194 2.96 -8.36 13.22
C TYR A 194 3.72 -9.20 12.19
N THR A 195 5.02 -8.99 12.03
CA THR A 195 5.84 -9.77 11.09
C THR A 195 6.19 -11.17 11.62
N HIS A 196 6.23 -11.35 12.94
CA HIS A 196 6.45 -12.68 13.53
C HIS A 196 5.24 -13.61 13.37
N ASN A 197 4.02 -13.10 13.54
CA ASN A 197 2.83 -13.93 13.73
C ASN A 197 1.71 -13.68 12.72
N LEU A 198 1.66 -12.52 12.05
CA LEU A 198 0.51 -12.13 11.22
C LEU A 198 0.81 -12.21 9.72
N TYR A 199 1.82 -11.49 9.22
CA TYR A 199 2.13 -11.42 7.79
C TYR A 199 3.63 -11.51 7.52
N ASN A 200 3.98 -11.87 6.28
CA ASN A 200 5.32 -11.66 5.72
C ASN A 200 5.15 -11.14 4.28
N TYR A 201 6.15 -10.39 3.82
CA TYR A 201 6.20 -9.94 2.44
C TYR A 201 6.99 -10.91 1.56
N ASP A 202 6.52 -11.10 0.33
CA ASP A 202 7.34 -11.62 -0.75
C ASP A 202 8.31 -10.53 -1.25
N MET A 203 9.36 -10.96 -1.94
CA MET A 203 10.33 -10.03 -2.52
C MET A 203 9.71 -9.21 -3.66
N ARG A 204 10.10 -7.94 -3.74
CA ARG A 204 9.82 -7.07 -4.91
C ARG A 204 10.21 -7.79 -6.22
N PRO A 205 9.46 -7.59 -7.31
CA PRO A 205 9.76 -8.26 -8.57
C PRO A 205 11.16 -7.91 -9.06
N MET A 206 11.97 -8.94 -9.29
CA MET A 206 13.31 -8.82 -9.86
C MET A 206 13.40 -9.68 -11.10
N CYS A 207 14.03 -9.16 -12.16
CA CYS A 207 14.25 -9.92 -13.37
C CYS A 207 15.57 -10.71 -13.28
N ASN A 208 15.47 -12.03 -13.21
CA ASN A 208 16.63 -12.94 -13.26
C ASN A 208 17.07 -13.27 -14.70
N GLY A 209 16.89 -12.34 -15.65
CA GLY A 209 17.23 -12.54 -17.06
C GLY A 209 16.19 -13.30 -17.90
N SER A 210 14.99 -13.52 -17.38
CA SER A 210 13.83 -13.97 -18.17
C SER A 210 13.01 -12.79 -18.68
N ASP A 211 12.55 -12.83 -19.93
CA ASP A 211 11.90 -11.69 -20.60
C ASP A 211 10.58 -11.21 -19.95
N SER A 212 9.87 -12.07 -19.21
CA SER A 212 8.54 -11.78 -18.63
C SER A 212 8.53 -11.60 -17.11
N CYS A 213 9.68 -11.68 -16.43
CA CYS A 213 9.82 -11.56 -14.97
C CYS A 213 8.71 -12.26 -14.14
N GLY A 214 8.21 -13.41 -14.62
CA GLY A 214 7.20 -14.23 -13.96
C GLY A 214 5.72 -13.82 -14.18
N SER A 215 5.42 -12.74 -14.91
CA SER A 215 4.05 -12.24 -15.13
C SER A 215 3.77 -11.91 -16.60
N LYS A 216 2.50 -11.93 -17.02
CA LYS A 216 2.09 -11.44 -18.35
C LYS A 216 2.00 -9.90 -18.42
N TYR A 217 2.01 -9.23 -17.27
CA TYR A 217 1.84 -7.77 -17.15
C TYR A 217 3.14 -7.04 -16.89
N VAL A 218 4.23 -7.76 -16.60
CA VAL A 218 5.52 -7.20 -16.26
C VAL A 218 6.54 -7.75 -17.24
N LEU A 219 7.39 -6.90 -17.79
CA LEU A 219 8.48 -7.28 -18.69
C LEU A 219 9.81 -6.86 -18.11
N PHE A 220 10.88 -7.49 -18.58
CA PHE A 220 12.22 -7.00 -18.31
C PHE A 220 12.49 -5.75 -19.16
N SER A 221 12.93 -4.66 -18.53
CA SER A 221 13.51 -3.51 -19.22
C SER A 221 15.03 -3.67 -19.31
N PRO A 222 15.60 -3.92 -20.50
CA PRO A 222 17.06 -4.01 -20.66
C PRO A 222 17.76 -2.67 -20.37
N LEU A 223 17.05 -1.55 -20.51
CA LEU A 223 17.57 -0.21 -20.29
C LEU A 223 17.83 0.06 -18.80
N PHE A 224 16.91 -0.38 -17.95
CA PHE A 224 16.97 -0.13 -16.51
C PHE A 224 17.40 -1.36 -15.70
N LYS A 225 17.56 -2.52 -16.36
CA LYS A 225 17.88 -3.83 -15.75
C LYS A 225 16.92 -4.22 -14.63
N HIS A 226 15.66 -3.79 -14.71
CA HIS A 226 14.60 -4.04 -13.74
C HIS A 226 13.31 -4.50 -14.43
N CYS A 227 12.37 -5.00 -13.62
CA CYS A 227 10.97 -5.24 -14.00
C CYS A 227 10.28 -3.91 -14.35
N THR A 228 9.41 -3.89 -15.35
CA THR A 228 8.51 -2.76 -15.64
C THR A 228 7.14 -3.28 -16.06
N PHE A 229 6.06 -2.57 -15.73
CA PHE A 229 4.74 -2.91 -16.24
C PHE A 229 4.66 -2.74 -17.76
N THR A 230 3.74 -3.47 -18.40
CA THR A 230 3.43 -3.25 -19.82
C THR A 230 2.57 -2.01 -20.00
N ALA A 231 2.73 -1.32 -21.13
CA ALA A 231 1.81 -0.26 -21.52
C ALA A 231 0.46 -0.85 -21.98
N ASN A 232 -0.65 -0.24 -21.56
CA ASN A 232 -1.99 -0.50 -22.05
C ASN A 232 -2.17 0.12 -23.44
N VAL A 233 -1.89 -0.65 -24.49
CA VAL A 233 -1.90 -0.18 -25.89
C VAL A 233 -3.33 -0.02 -26.47
N LYS A 234 -4.36 0.14 -25.62
CA LYS A 234 -5.72 0.48 -26.09
C LYS A 234 -5.90 1.97 -26.37
N GLN A 235 -5.01 2.84 -25.90
CA GLN A 235 -4.97 4.23 -26.35
C GLN A 235 -4.21 4.30 -27.69
N ASP A 236 -4.92 4.73 -28.73
CA ASP A 236 -4.52 4.75 -30.14
C ASP A 236 -3.14 5.38 -30.39
N ILE A 237 -2.08 4.59 -30.22
CA ILE A 237 -0.84 4.80 -30.94
C ILE A 237 -0.99 4.02 -32.23
N VAL A 238 -1.14 4.74 -33.34
CA VAL A 238 -0.92 4.21 -34.69
C VAL A 238 0.56 3.84 -34.79
N LEU A 239 0.90 2.65 -34.27
CA LEU A 239 2.18 2.01 -34.52
C LEU A 239 2.12 1.45 -35.96
N PRO A 240 3.09 1.74 -36.83
CA PRO A 240 3.15 1.11 -38.14
C PRO A 240 3.39 -0.40 -37.95
N LYS A 241 2.35 -1.19 -38.22
CA LYS A 241 2.33 -2.66 -38.44
C LYS A 241 3.56 -3.42 -37.94
N LEU A 242 3.43 -4.06 -36.78
CA LEU A 242 3.95 -5.41 -36.60
C LEU A 242 2.77 -6.35 -36.33
N GLU A 243 2.51 -7.23 -37.29
CA GLU A 243 1.57 -8.33 -37.14
C GLU A 243 2.13 -9.33 -36.12
N LEU A 244 1.45 -9.50 -34.98
CA LEU A 244 1.46 -10.78 -34.29
C LEU A 244 0.06 -11.06 -33.72
N VAL A 245 -0.65 -11.93 -34.43
CA VAL A 245 -1.95 -12.47 -34.05
C VAL A 245 -1.70 -13.57 -33.03
N VAL A 246 -2.27 -13.45 -31.82
CA VAL A 246 -2.57 -14.63 -30.98
C VAL A 246 -3.93 -14.43 -30.31
N HIS A 247 -4.88 -15.29 -30.69
CA HIS A 247 -6.18 -15.48 -30.03
C HIS A 247 -6.12 -16.66 -29.05
N ALA A 248 -7.05 -16.65 -28.07
CA ALA A 248 -7.55 -17.77 -27.22
C ALA A 248 -7.05 -17.81 -25.75
N PRO A 249 -7.78 -18.47 -24.82
CA PRO A 249 -9.04 -18.02 -24.22
C PRO A 249 -8.99 -17.90 -22.67
N ILE A 250 -9.84 -17.03 -22.11
CA ILE A 250 -9.91 -16.61 -20.70
C ILE A 250 -11.04 -17.37 -19.97
N ILE A 251 -10.72 -18.33 -19.10
CA ILE A 251 -11.60 -18.82 -18.00
C ILE A 251 -10.73 -19.47 -16.91
N ALA A 252 -10.14 -18.71 -15.98
CA ALA A 252 -9.59 -19.28 -14.71
C ALA A 252 -9.24 -18.22 -13.65
N VAL A 253 -8.76 -17.04 -14.03
CA VAL A 253 -8.19 -16.04 -13.08
C VAL A 253 -9.26 -15.14 -12.45
N THR A 254 -10.46 -15.08 -13.04
CA THR A 254 -11.59 -14.26 -12.56
C THR A 254 -12.15 -14.70 -11.22
N ASN A 255 -11.91 -15.94 -10.77
CA ASN A 255 -12.50 -16.44 -9.52
C ASN A 255 -11.64 -16.12 -8.29
N VAL A 256 -10.31 -16.11 -8.40
CA VAL A 256 -9.41 -15.87 -7.25
C VAL A 256 -9.45 -14.42 -6.79
N ILE A 257 -9.45 -13.45 -7.73
CA ILE A 257 -9.55 -12.02 -7.41
C ILE A 257 -10.96 -11.67 -6.89
N LYS A 258 -12.01 -12.28 -7.47
CA LYS A 258 -13.40 -12.05 -7.04
C LYS A 258 -13.74 -12.70 -5.69
N GLU A 259 -13.14 -13.83 -5.35
CA GLU A 259 -13.32 -14.45 -4.03
C GLU A 259 -12.54 -13.70 -2.95
N ASN A 260 -11.30 -13.29 -3.19
CA ASN A 260 -10.51 -12.52 -2.22
C ASN A 260 -11.12 -11.15 -1.89
N ALA A 261 -11.69 -10.47 -2.88
CA ALA A 261 -12.42 -9.21 -2.67
C ALA A 261 -13.76 -9.40 -1.94
N ARG A 262 -14.43 -10.54 -2.09
CA ARG A 262 -15.73 -10.80 -1.40
C ARG A 262 -15.55 -11.23 0.06
N THR A 263 -14.50 -12.01 0.36
CA THR A 263 -14.33 -12.60 1.70
C THR A 263 -13.72 -11.63 2.70
N THR A 264 -12.83 -10.74 2.27
CA THR A 264 -12.25 -9.67 3.09
C THR A 264 -13.33 -8.69 3.58
N PHE A 265 -14.34 -8.40 2.75
CA PHE A 265 -15.34 -7.37 3.05
C PHE A 265 -16.56 -7.84 3.85
N ALA A 266 -16.91 -9.13 3.83
CA ALA A 266 -17.93 -9.67 4.75
C ALA A 266 -17.56 -9.53 6.25
N SER A 267 -16.29 -9.24 6.51
CA SER A 267 -15.67 -9.05 7.83
C SER A 267 -15.72 -7.59 8.27
N ILE A 268 -15.53 -6.65 7.33
CA ILE A 268 -15.53 -5.20 7.60
C ILE A 268 -16.96 -4.68 7.78
N SER A 269 -17.93 -5.19 7.00
CA SER A 269 -19.34 -4.79 7.14
C SER A 269 -20.01 -5.22 8.46
N ARG A 270 -19.39 -6.10 9.27
CA ARG A 270 -19.90 -6.47 10.61
C ARG A 270 -19.38 -5.57 11.73
N CYS A 271 -18.37 -4.75 11.50
CA CYS A 271 -17.86 -3.82 12.51
C CYS A 271 -18.66 -2.51 12.62
N GLN A 272 -19.65 -2.28 11.75
CA GLN A 272 -20.50 -1.08 11.81
C GLN A 272 -21.86 -1.28 12.49
N MET A 273 -22.15 -2.41 13.13
CA MET A 273 -23.44 -2.66 13.78
C MET A 273 -23.30 -3.40 15.11
N ILE A 274 -22.74 -2.77 16.15
CA ILE A 274 -23.06 -3.13 17.55
C ILE A 274 -23.15 -1.86 18.38
N ASP A 275 -24.35 -1.29 18.42
CA ASP A 275 -24.77 -0.37 19.46
C ASP A 275 -25.34 -1.17 20.65
N GLY A 276 -25.12 -0.67 21.87
CA GLY A 276 -25.91 -1.06 23.04
C GLY A 276 -25.41 -2.18 23.96
N ASN A 277 -24.69 -1.76 25.00
CA ASN A 277 -24.89 -2.19 26.40
C ASN A 277 -24.43 -3.62 26.82
N ARG A 278 -23.26 -3.72 27.48
CA ARG A 278 -23.08 -4.43 28.78
C ARG A 278 -21.65 -4.34 29.32
N ARG A 279 -21.53 -3.74 30.52
CA ARG A 279 -20.34 -3.79 31.39
C ARG A 279 -19.97 -5.24 31.73
N LYS A 280 -18.69 -5.59 31.63
CA LYS A 280 -17.99 -6.48 32.58
C LYS A 280 -16.50 -6.11 32.63
N LYS A 281 -16.05 -5.65 33.80
CA LYS A 281 -14.63 -5.47 34.15
C LYS A 281 -13.95 -6.85 34.11
N ARG A 282 -12.88 -6.99 33.32
CA ARG A 282 -11.86 -8.02 33.49
C ARG A 282 -10.49 -7.33 33.52
N THR A 283 -9.71 -7.72 34.51
CA THR A 283 -8.39 -7.17 34.90
C THR A 283 -7.32 -7.47 33.84
N LEU A 284 -6.35 -6.54 33.71
CA LEU A 284 -5.34 -6.44 32.65
C LEU A 284 -4.43 -7.67 32.42
N ALA A 285 -4.41 -8.66 33.31
CA ALA A 285 -3.49 -9.80 33.20
C ALA A 285 -4.00 -10.97 32.31
N THR A 286 -5.11 -10.81 31.57
CA THR A 286 -5.73 -11.90 30.78
C THR A 286 -5.86 -11.60 29.28
N LEU A 287 -5.34 -10.47 28.80
CA LEU A 287 -5.40 -10.09 27.38
C LEU A 287 -4.17 -10.55 26.58
N GLU A 288 -2.98 -10.60 27.19
CA GLU A 288 -1.74 -11.10 26.54
C GLU A 288 -1.87 -12.59 26.13
N GLU A 289 -2.54 -13.42 26.93
CA GLU A 289 -2.79 -14.83 26.57
C GLU A 289 -3.87 -15.01 25.49
N SER A 290 -4.75 -14.01 25.29
CA SER A 290 -5.85 -14.12 24.33
C SER A 290 -5.49 -13.72 22.90
N PHE A 291 -4.42 -12.93 22.72
CA PHE A 291 -3.92 -12.53 21.41
C PHE A 291 -3.01 -13.62 20.81
N ASN A 292 -2.14 -14.22 21.63
CA ASN A 292 -1.21 -15.27 21.21
C ASN A 292 -1.86 -16.63 20.91
N SER A 293 -3.08 -16.90 21.39
CA SER A 293 -3.76 -18.20 21.20
C SER A 293 -4.73 -18.26 20.02
N LYS A 294 -4.84 -17.18 19.23
CA LYS A 294 -5.82 -17.06 18.13
C LYS A 294 -5.26 -16.62 16.78
N LEU A 295 -3.99 -16.28 16.69
CA LEU A 295 -3.36 -16.01 15.40
C LEU A 295 -3.09 -17.36 14.71
N PRO A 296 -3.59 -17.59 13.48
CA PRO A 296 -3.22 -18.78 12.74
C PRO A 296 -1.69 -18.80 12.56
N PRO A 297 -1.05 -19.99 12.48
CA PRO A 297 0.37 -20.07 12.17
C PRO A 297 0.65 -19.35 10.84
N LYS A 298 1.86 -18.76 10.70
CA LYS A 298 2.36 -18.02 9.52
C LYS A 298 1.71 -18.48 8.21
N ASN A 299 0.80 -17.69 7.63
CA ASN A 299 0.14 -18.07 6.37
C ASN A 299 -0.30 -16.89 5.47
N ILE A 300 -0.12 -15.62 5.88
CA ILE A 300 -0.47 -14.47 5.01
C ILE A 300 0.79 -13.96 4.32
N TYR A 301 0.86 -14.16 3.00
CA TYR A 301 1.97 -13.74 2.13
C TYR A 301 1.53 -12.56 1.27
N ILE A 302 2.11 -11.39 1.53
CA ILE A 302 1.82 -10.18 0.77
C ILE A 302 2.78 -10.12 -0.43
N SER A 303 2.24 -10.28 -1.64
CA SER A 303 2.99 -10.30 -2.90
C SER A 303 2.65 -9.09 -3.79
N THR A 304 3.41 -8.89 -4.87
CA THR A 304 3.09 -7.83 -5.84
C THR A 304 1.74 -8.08 -6.51
N LEU A 305 1.03 -6.99 -6.80
CA LEU A 305 -0.19 -6.94 -7.60
C LEU A 305 0.03 -7.31 -9.07
#